data_AF-A0A1I8AXE4-F1
#
_entry.id   AF-A0A1I8AXE4-F1
#
_cell.length_a   1.000
_cell.length_b   1.000
_cell.length_c   1.000
_cell.angle_alpha   90.00
_cell.angle_beta   90.00
_cell.angle_gamma   90.00
#
_symmetry.space_group_name_H-M   'P 1'
#
loop_
_entity.id
_entity.type
_entity.pdbx_description
1 polymer ?
#
loop_
_entity_poly.entity_id
_entity_poly.type
_entity_poly.pdbx_seq_one_letter_code
_entity_poly.pdbx_strand_id
1 'polypeptide(L)'
;MSERQQIVDLHKSGWKICDISKYRTTGSVRPKDAKEGRQESPLVAAIRDYRTRLGIVRQSEIREQLIRDGLCRRENAPSRSSINQ
;
A
#
# COMPACT_ATOMS: atom_id res chain seq x y z
N MET A 1 1.67 32.02 21.61
CA MET A 1 0.75 30.95 22.04
C MET A 1 1.59 29.75 22.45
N SER A 2 1.45 29.24 23.68
CA SER A 2 2.17 28.03 24.09
C SER A 2 1.48 26.80 23.51
N GLU A 3 2.25 25.76 23.22
CA GLU A 3 1.75 24.49 22.68
C GLU A 3 0.64 23.88 23.55
N ARG A 4 0.80 24.00 24.88
CA ARG A 4 -0.19 23.55 25.86
C ARG A 4 -1.50 24.32 25.74
N GLN A 5 -1.43 25.64 25.54
CA GLN A 5 -2.62 26.47 25.38
C GLN A 5 -3.39 26.08 24.12
N GLN A 6 -2.69 25.84 23.01
CA GLN A 6 -3.31 25.42 21.75
C GLN A 6 -4.03 24.06 21.88
N ILE A 7 -3.46 23.09 22.59
CA ILE A 7 -4.10 21.78 22.82
C ILE A 7 -5.39 21.96 23.64
N VAL A 8 -5.33 22.79 24.70
CA VAL A 8 -6.50 23.08 25.53
C VAL A 8 -7.59 23.77 24.72
N ASP A 9 -7.25 24.73 23.88
CA ASP A 9 -8.20 25.47 23.05
C ASP A 9 -8.87 24.55 22.01
N LEU A 10 -8.09 23.69 21.35
CA LEU A 10 -8.61 22.69 20.42
C LEU A 10 -9.53 21.68 21.13
N HIS A 11 -9.17 21.20 22.30
CA HIS A 11 -10.01 20.31 23.08
C HIS A 11 -11.34 20.96 23.49
N LYS A 12 -11.30 22.23 23.94
CA LYS A 12 -12.49 23.03 24.25
C LYS A 12 -13.38 23.25 23.02
N SER A 13 -12.80 23.31 21.82
CA SER A 13 -13.55 23.40 20.57
C SER A 13 -14.16 22.06 20.11
N GLY A 14 -14.06 21.00 20.94
CA GLY A 14 -14.67 19.70 20.70
C GLY A 14 -13.77 18.68 20.01
N TRP A 15 -12.48 18.98 19.81
CA TRP A 15 -11.55 18.03 19.22
C TRP A 15 -11.15 16.94 20.22
N LYS A 16 -11.09 15.70 19.75
CA LYS A 16 -10.55 14.59 20.55
C LYS A 16 -9.03 14.72 20.65
N ILE A 17 -8.49 14.35 21.80
CA ILE A 17 -7.04 14.38 22.07
C ILE A 17 -6.25 13.55 21.04
N CYS A 18 -6.80 12.40 20.62
CA CYS A 18 -6.20 11.57 19.57
C CYS A 18 -6.15 12.27 18.20
N ASP A 19 -7.18 13.03 17.85
CA ASP A 19 -7.26 13.78 16.60
C ASP A 19 -6.31 14.98 16.61
N ILE A 20 -6.14 15.66 17.75
CA ILE A 20 -5.16 16.73 17.92
C ILE A 20 -3.74 16.18 17.71
N SER A 21 -3.40 15.06 18.36
CA SER A 21 -2.10 14.42 18.22
C SER A 21 -1.84 14.00 16.76
N LYS A 22 -2.82 13.35 16.12
CA LYS A 22 -2.74 12.93 14.73
C LYS A 22 -2.59 14.11 13.76
N TYR A 23 -3.35 15.18 13.96
CA TYR A 23 -3.27 16.39 13.13
C TYR A 23 -1.90 17.06 13.22
N ARG A 24 -1.30 17.10 14.42
CA ARG A 24 0.04 17.66 14.59
C ARG A 24 1.12 16.87 13.84
N THR A 25 0.96 15.55 13.74
CA THR A 25 1.91 14.68 13.03
C THR A 25 1.67 14.64 11.52
N THR A 26 0.41 14.69 11.08
CA THR A 26 0.03 14.38 9.68
C THR A 26 -0.61 15.55 8.93
N GLY A 27 -0.97 16.63 9.63
CA GLY A 27 -1.79 17.73 9.09
C GLY A 27 -3.25 17.35 8.81
N SER A 28 -3.71 16.15 9.16
CA SER A 28 -5.06 15.68 8.82
C SER A 28 -5.69 14.81 9.91
N VAL A 29 -6.92 15.14 10.29
CA VAL A 29 -7.76 14.28 11.14
C VAL A 29 -8.53 13.22 10.34
N ARG A 30 -8.64 13.41 9.02
CA ARG A 30 -9.44 12.53 8.16
C ARG A 30 -8.97 11.08 8.27
N PRO A 31 -9.89 10.10 8.32
CA PRO A 31 -9.53 8.71 8.12
C PRO A 31 -8.77 8.59 6.79
N LYS A 32 -7.73 7.76 6.74
CA LYS A 32 -7.13 7.42 5.44
C LYS A 32 -8.18 6.59 4.69
N ASP A 33 -8.59 7.03 3.51
CA ASP A 33 -9.51 6.27 2.68
C ASP A 33 -8.96 4.86 2.44
N ALA A 34 -9.84 3.86 2.55
CA ALA A 34 -9.48 2.46 2.47
C ALA A 34 -9.17 2.08 1.02
N LYS A 35 -7.92 2.31 0.59
CA LYS A 35 -7.33 1.81 -0.66
C LYS A 35 -8.03 2.19 -1.97
N GLU A 36 -9.06 3.03 -1.96
CA GLU A 36 -9.77 3.42 -3.17
C GLU A 36 -8.88 4.28 -4.08
N GLY A 37 -8.78 3.91 -5.35
CA GLY A 37 -7.96 4.61 -6.35
C GLY A 37 -6.46 4.30 -6.36
N ARG A 38 -5.97 3.33 -5.56
CA ARG A 38 -4.56 2.90 -5.69
C ARG A 38 -4.36 2.13 -6.99
N GLN A 39 -3.57 2.69 -7.90
CA GLN A 39 -3.14 2.00 -9.11
C GLN A 39 -2.36 0.75 -8.72
N GLU A 40 -2.75 -0.38 -9.28
CA GLU A 40 -2.06 -1.66 -9.11
C GLU A 40 -0.64 -1.57 -9.68
N SER A 41 0.34 -2.13 -8.96
CA SER A 41 1.72 -2.19 -9.47
C SER A 41 1.77 -3.00 -10.76
N PRO A 42 2.56 -2.59 -11.77
CA PRO A 42 2.72 -3.34 -13.02
C PRO A 42 3.07 -4.82 -12.80
N LEU A 43 3.82 -5.13 -11.74
CA LEU A 43 4.16 -6.50 -11.38
C LEU A 43 2.92 -7.34 -11.03
N VAL A 44 1.99 -6.78 -10.24
CA VAL A 44 0.79 -7.50 -9.78
C VAL A 44 -0.18 -7.68 -10.95
N ALA A 45 -0.31 -6.66 -11.80
CA ALA A 45 -1.07 -6.75 -13.04
C ALA A 45 -0.52 -7.86 -13.96
N ALA A 46 0.80 -7.92 -14.15
CA ALA A 46 1.43 -8.98 -14.96
C ALA A 46 1.20 -10.39 -14.38
N ILE A 47 1.30 -10.57 -13.06
CA ILE A 47 1.00 -11.86 -12.41
C ILE A 47 -0.45 -12.27 -12.67
N ARG A 48 -1.40 -11.34 -12.60
CA ARG A 48 -2.80 -11.59 -12.92
C ARG A 48 -2.96 -12.04 -14.37
N ASP A 49 -2.34 -11.31 -15.31
CA ASP A 49 -2.41 -11.62 -16.73
C ASP A 49 -1.80 -12.99 -17.06
N TYR A 50 -0.70 -13.36 -16.41
CA TYR A 50 -0.11 -14.69 -16.62
C TYR A 50 -1.03 -15.82 -16.16
N ARG A 51 -1.82 -15.59 -15.10
CA ARG A 51 -2.84 -16.57 -14.65
C ARG A 51 -4.03 -16.61 -15.59
N THR A 52 -4.61 -15.46 -15.92
CA THR A 52 -5.89 -15.39 -16.62
C THR A 52 -5.75 -15.53 -18.14
N ARG A 53 -4.71 -14.91 -18.72
CA ARG A 53 -4.52 -14.85 -20.18
C ARG A 53 -3.64 -15.97 -20.70
N LEU A 54 -2.59 -16.33 -19.97
CA LEU A 54 -1.66 -17.41 -20.36
C LEU A 54 -1.97 -18.76 -19.70
N GLY A 55 -2.87 -18.80 -18.71
CA GLY A 55 -3.26 -20.03 -18.02
C GLY A 55 -2.16 -20.62 -17.13
N ILE A 56 -1.16 -19.84 -16.73
CA ILE A 56 -0.04 -20.33 -15.92
C ILE A 56 -0.49 -20.47 -14.47
N VAL A 57 -0.52 -21.70 -13.97
CA VAL A 57 -0.96 -22.01 -12.60
C VAL A 57 0.22 -22.10 -11.63
N ARG A 58 1.37 -22.63 -12.08
CA ARG A 58 2.52 -22.86 -11.20
C ARG A 58 3.29 -21.56 -10.93
N GLN A 59 3.56 -21.29 -9.65
CA GLN A 59 4.24 -20.05 -9.25
C GLN A 59 5.69 -19.99 -9.74
N SER A 60 6.37 -21.13 -9.87
CA SER A 60 7.70 -21.20 -10.46
C SER A 60 7.70 -20.75 -11.92
N GLU A 61 6.68 -21.15 -12.68
CA GLU A 61 6.53 -20.75 -14.09
C GLU A 61 6.19 -19.26 -14.21
N ILE A 62 5.33 -18.72 -13.35
CA ILE A 62 5.07 -17.27 -13.27
C ILE A 62 6.37 -16.51 -12.97
N ARG A 63 7.17 -17.00 -12.01
CA ARG A 63 8.47 -16.39 -11.66
C ARG A 63 9.44 -16.40 -12.84
N GLU A 64 9.54 -17.52 -13.57
CA GLU A 64 10.38 -17.61 -14.76
C GLU A 64 9.89 -16.71 -15.89
N GLN A 65 8.58 -16.61 -16.09
CA GLN A 65 7.98 -15.74 -17.10
C GLN A 65 8.22 -14.26 -16.79
N LEU A 66 8.08 -13.85 -15.53
CA LEU A 66 8.44 -12.49 -15.08
C LEU A 66 9.90 -12.14 -15.38
N ILE A 67 10.81 -13.10 -15.24
CA ILE A 67 12.23 -12.90 -15.54
C ILE A 67 12.46 -12.87 -17.06
N ARG A 68 11.81 -13.75 -17.80
CA ARG A 68 11.90 -13.83 -19.26
C ARG A 68 11.40 -12.56 -19.95
N ASP A 69 10.31 -11.99 -19.43
CA ASP A 69 9.70 -10.75 -19.94
C ASP A 69 10.43 -9.49 -19.42
N GLY A 70 11.49 -9.66 -18.63
CA GLY A 70 12.33 -8.56 -18.13
C GLY A 70 11.71 -7.71 -17.03
N LEU A 71 10.53 -8.08 -16.52
CA LEU A 71 9.86 -7.41 -15.40
C LEU A 71 10.62 -7.63 -14.07
N CYS A 72 11.32 -8.76 -13.96
CA CYS A 72 12.17 -9.07 -12.81
C CYS A 72 13.54 -9.62 -13.28
N ARG A 73 14.54 -9.48 -12.41
CA ARG A 73 15.84 -10.18 -12.42
C ARG A 73 15.80 -11.32 -11.41
N ARG A 74 16.77 -12.23 -11.49
CA ARG A 74 16.83 -13.39 -10.57
C ARG A 74 16.90 -12.97 -9.10
N GLU A 75 17.62 -11.89 -8.79
CA GLU A 75 17.73 -11.37 -7.42
C GLU A 75 16.48 -10.66 -6.89
N ASN A 76 15.64 -10.06 -7.76
CA ASN A 76 14.49 -9.25 -7.34
C ASN A 76 13.13 -9.94 -7.57
N ALA A 77 13.11 -11.10 -8.24
CA ALA A 77 11.88 -11.80 -8.55
C ALA A 77 11.17 -12.26 -7.27
N PRO A 78 9.84 -12.08 -7.18
CA PRO A 78 9.06 -12.38 -5.99
C PRO A 78 9.14 -13.86 -5.61
N SER A 79 9.04 -14.15 -4.31
CA SER A 79 9.00 -15.50 -3.80
C SER A 79 7.72 -16.23 -4.25
N ARG A 80 7.71 -17.57 -4.18
CA ARG A 80 6.52 -18.37 -4.50
C ARG A 80 5.31 -17.97 -3.64
N SER A 81 5.54 -17.68 -2.36
CA SER A 81 4.50 -17.24 -1.42
C SER A 81 3.95 -15.86 -1.79
N SER A 82 4.83 -14.93 -2.18
CA SER A 82 4.45 -13.58 -2.59
C SER A 82 3.60 -13.55 -3.86
N ILE A 83 3.80 -14.49 -4.78
CA ILE A 83 2.97 -14.64 -5.99
C ILE A 83 1.55 -15.15 -5.65
N ASN A 84 1.37 -15.78 -4.49
CA ASN A 84 0.12 -16.42 -4.09
C ASN A 84 -0.79 -15.57 -3.20
N GLN A 85 -0.31 -14.41 -2.73
CA GLN A 85 -1.13 -13.42 -2.03
C GLN A 85 -1.96 -12.59 -3.01
#